data_AF-A0A349XW77-F1
#
_entry.id   AF-A0A349XW77-F1
#
_cell.length_a   1.000
_cell.length_b   1.000
_cell.length_c   1.000
_cell.angle_alpha   90.00
_cell.angle_beta   90.00
_cell.angle_gamma   90.00
#
_symmetry.space_group_name_H-M   'P 1'
#
loop_
_entity.id
_entity.type
_entity.pdbx_description
1 polymer ?
#
loop_
_entity_poly.entity_id
_entity_poly.type
_entity_poly.pdbx_seq_one_letter_code
_entity_poly.pdbx_strand_id
1 'polypeptide(L)' 'MATEKLFIGRKVRGLRENARATQAQFAERLGISASYLNQIENNQRPVSASVLVT' A
#
# COMPACT_ATOMS: atom_id res chain seq x y z
N MET A 1 -6.41 -6.14 -22.95
CA MET A 1 -5.59 -5.04 -22.38
C MET A 1 -5.06 -5.52 -21.05
N ALA A 2 -3.75 -5.79 -20.95
CA ALA A 2 -3.17 -6.30 -19.71
C ALA A 2 -3.02 -5.13 -18.73
N THR A 3 -3.77 -5.16 -17.63
CA THR A 3 -3.57 -4.25 -16.49
C THR A 3 -2.14 -4.46 -16.00
N GLU A 4 -1.22 -3.55 -16.35
CA GLU A 4 0.15 -3.61 -15.85
C GLU A 4 0.08 -3.62 -14.32
N LYS A 5 0.58 -4.70 -13.72
CA LYS A 5 0.67 -4.81 -12.27
C LYS A 5 1.68 -3.75 -11.81
N LEU A 6 1.17 -2.60 -11.38
CA LEU A 6 1.95 -1.54 -10.79
C LEU A 6 2.51 -2.03 -9.45
N PHE A 7 3.74 -2.55 -9.46
CA PHE A 7 4.49 -2.93 -8.27
C PHE A 7 4.94 -1.68 -7.50
N ILE A 8 3.99 -1.01 -6.86
CA ILE A 8 4.22 0.23 -6.11
C ILE A 8 4.68 -0.01 -4.67
N GLY A 9 4.77 -1.26 -4.20
CA GLY A 9 5.09 -1.58 -2.80
C GLY A 9 6.39 -0.96 -2.31
N ARG A 10 7.44 -0.95 -3.14
CA ARG A 10 8.71 -0.28 -2.82
C ARG A 10 8.57 1.24 -2.70
N LYS A 11 7.77 1.86 -3.56
CA LYS A 11 7.54 3.31 -3.54
C LYS A 11 6.72 3.72 -2.31
N VAL A 12 5.68 2.95 -1.98
CA VAL A 12 4.86 3.16 -0.77
C VAL A 12 5.71 3.03 0.49
N ARG A 13 6.55 1.99 0.57
CA ARG A 13 7.48 1.80 1.67
C ARG A 13 8.46 2.97 1.81
N GLY A 14 9.03 3.44 0.70
CA GLY A 14 9.93 4.61 0.71
C GLY A 14 9.25 5.89 1.22
N LEU A 15 8.00 6.13 0.83
CA LEU A 15 7.23 7.28 1.34
C LEU A 15 6.99 7.18 2.85
N ARG A 16 6.66 5.98 3.34
CA ARG A 16 6.48 5.74 4.78
C ARG A 16 7.77 5.96 5.57
N GLU A 17 8.89 5.41 5.09
CA GLU A 17 10.20 5.54 5.73
C GLU A 17 10.67 7.00 5.75
N ASN A 18 10.47 7.75 4.65
CA ASN A 18 10.74 9.19 4.59
C ASN A 18 9.88 9.99 5.56
N ALA A 19 8.63 9.56 5.78
CA ALA A 19 7.73 10.16 6.77
C ALA A 19 8.05 9.73 8.22
N ARG A 20 9.08 8.88 8.43
CA ARG A 20 9.46 8.29 9.73
C ARG A 20 8.28 7.69 10.48
N ALA A 21 7.34 7.08 9.75
CA ALA A 21 6.13 6.52 10.30
C ALA A 21 6.22 4.98 10.40
N THR A 22 5.62 4.42 11.45
CA THR A 22 5.34 2.98 11.49
C THR A 22 4.25 2.64 10.46
N GLN A 23 4.11 1.35 10.12
CA GLN A 23 3.02 0.93 9.24
C GLN A 23 1.65 1.27 9.83
N ALA A 24 1.47 1.17 11.16
CA ALA A 24 0.21 1.53 11.81
C ALA A 24 -0.11 3.03 11.65
N GLN A 25 0.85 3.90 11.93
CA GLN A 25 0.69 5.36 11.80
C GLN A 25 0.44 5.78 10.35
N PHE A 26 1.14 5.13 9.40
CA PHE A 26 0.97 5.46 7.99
C PHE A 26 -0.36 4.93 7.43
N ALA A 27 -0.79 3.76 7.88
CA ALA A 27 -2.09 3.20 7.52
C ALA A 27 -3.25 4.03 8.08
N GLU A 28 -3.15 4.51 9.32
CA GLU A 28 -4.11 5.43 9.92
C GLU A 28 -4.26 6.72 9.10
N ARG A 29 -3.14 7.34 8.68
CA ARG A 29 -3.15 8.52 7.80
C ARG A 29 -3.78 8.26 6.44
N LEU A 30 -3.69 7.04 5.95
CA LEU A 30 -4.25 6.61 4.67
C LEU A 30 -5.69 6.07 4.80
N GLY A 31 -6.25 5.99 6.01
CA GLY A 31 -7.58 5.43 6.23
C GLY A 31 -7.70 3.93 5.94
N ILE A 32 -6.59 3.19 5.99
CA ILE A 32 -6.56 1.75 5.72
C ILE A 32 -6.05 0.96 6.93
N SER A 33 -6.23 -0.36 6.91
CA SER A 33 -5.63 -1.21 7.94
C SER A 33 -4.12 -1.38 7.74
N ALA A 34 -3.37 -1.50 8.84
CA ALA A 34 -1.94 -1.77 8.80
C ALA A 34 -1.60 -3.09 8.05
N SER A 35 -2.47 -4.10 8.17
CA SER A 35 -2.34 -5.36 7.42
C SER A 35 -2.48 -5.15 5.91
N TYR A 36 -3.39 -4.28 5.49
CA TYR A 36 -3.56 -3.94 4.08
C TYR A 36 -2.36 -3.14 3.53
N LEU A 37 -1.85 -2.17 4.30
CA LEU A 37 -0.60 -1.49 3.95
C LEU A 37 0.57 -2.46 3.82
N ASN A 38 0.68 -3.44 4.72
CA ASN A 38 1.71 -4.48 4.67
C ASN A 38 1.61 -5.33 3.38
N GLN A 39 0.40 -5.65 2.92
CA GLN A 39 0.21 -6.37 1.66
C GLN A 39 0.65 -5.54 0.44
N ILE A 40 0.36 -4.23 0.45
CA ILE A 40 0.79 -3.28 -0.58
C ILE A 40 2.32 -3.21 -0.61
N GLU A 41 2.97 -2.97 0.53
CA GLU A 41 4.43 -2.81 0.62
C GLU A 41 5.20 -4.07 0.18
N ASN A 42 4.64 -5.25 0.45
CA ASN A 42 5.26 -6.53 0.09
C ASN A 42 4.83 -7.08 -1.27
N ASN A 43 4.01 -6.36 -2.04
CA ASN A 43 3.46 -6.81 -3.33
C ASN A 43 2.76 -8.19 -3.25
N GLN A 44 2.21 -8.55 -2.09
CA GLN A 44 1.70 -9.90 -1.81
C GLN A 44 0.28 -10.17 -2.35
N ARG A 45 -0.40 -9.16 -2.91
CA ARG A 45 -1.63 -9.35 -3.68
C ARG A 45 -1.61 -8.49 -4.94
N PRO A 46 -2.05 -8.99 -6.11
CA PRO A 46 -2.67 -8.10 -7.08
C PRO A 46 -3.89 -7.51 -6.37
N VAL A 47 -3.79 -6.25 -5.97
CA VAL A 47 -4.92 -5.52 -5.40
C VAL A 47 -5.99 -5.51 -6.49
N SER A 48 -7.06 -6.28 -6.33
CA SER A 48 -8.20 -6.16 -7.22
C SER A 48 -8.74 -4.75 -7.10
N ALA A 49 -9.10 -4.14 -8.23
CA ALA A 49 -9.62 -2.77 -8.32
C ALA A 49 -10.78 -2.48 -7.35
N SER A 50 -11.38 -3.51 -6.76
CA SER A 50 -12.41 -3.46 -5.72
C SER A 50 -12.03 -2.72 -4.43
N VAL A 51 -10.74 -2.44 -4.16
CA VAL A 51 -10.34 -1.69 -2.94
C VAL A 51 -9.92 -0.24 -3.22
N LEU A 52 -9.88 0.19 -4.50
CA LEU A 52 -9.53 1.57 -4.86
C LEU A 52 -10.76 2.52 -4.98
N VAL A 53 -11.98 2.07 -4.66
CA VAL A 53 -13.23 2.81 -4.91
C VAL A 53 -14.08 3.07 -3.65
N THR A 54 -13.45 3.37 -2.52
CA THR A 54 -14.14 3.98 -1.37
C THR A 54 -13.40 5.21 -0.92
#